data_AF-A0A151B0Z0-F1
#
_entry.id   AF-A0A151B0Z0-F1
#
_cell.length_a   1.000
_cell.length_b   1.000
_cell.length_c   1.000
_cell.angle_alpha   90.00
_cell.angle_beta   90.00
_cell.angle_gamma   90.00
#
_symmetry.space_group_name_H-M   'P 1'
#
loop_
_entity.id
_entity.type
_entity.pdbx_description
1 polymer ?
#
loop_
_entity_poly.entity_id
_entity_poly.type
_entity_poly.pdbx_seq_one_letter_code
_entity_poly.pdbx_strand_id
1 'polypeptide(L)'
;MLKKNYISVEMALEGLTTQEIARRIYHTPEAVDNYLRLFDRVLLLRCYHVPASAMMRITGHSQSLMEEHLALVEKHFPDEESLVSYIGKRGIKLEKNS
;
A
#
# COMPACT_ATOMS: atom_id res chain seq x y z
N MET A 1 18.58 4.07 -8.72
CA MET A 1 18.32 4.54 -7.35
C MET A 1 17.02 3.89 -6.90
N LEU A 2 17.09 2.80 -6.12
CA LEU A 2 15.89 2.17 -5.56
C LEU A 2 15.23 3.20 -4.64
N LYS A 3 13.98 3.59 -4.92
CA LYS A 3 13.26 4.57 -4.09
C LYS A 3 13.13 3.98 -2.69
N LYS A 4 13.70 4.63 -1.67
CA LYS A 4 13.69 4.15 -0.27
C LYS A 4 12.28 3.84 0.26
N ASN A 5 11.27 4.42 -0.36
CA ASN A 5 9.86 4.21 -0.05
C ASN A 5 9.39 2.77 -0.39
N TYR A 6 9.92 2.17 -1.47
CA TYR A 6 9.65 0.78 -1.84
C TYR A 6 10.01 -0.19 -0.70
N ILE A 7 11.19 0.02 -0.10
CA ILE A 7 11.71 -0.77 1.01
C ILE A 7 10.81 -0.64 2.26
N SER A 8 10.10 0.49 2.42
CA SER A 8 9.20 0.71 3.54
C SER A 8 8.03 -0.28 3.52
N VAL A 9 7.48 -0.58 2.33
CA VAL A 9 6.37 -1.52 2.18
C VAL A 9 6.83 -2.95 2.43
N GLU A 10 7.98 -3.36 1.88
CA GLU A 10 8.53 -4.70 2.14
C GLU A 10 8.72 -4.94 3.64
N MET A 11 9.37 -4.00 4.32
CA MET A 11 9.60 -4.09 5.76
C MET A 11 8.30 -4.11 6.56
N ALA A 12 7.29 -3.33 6.16
CA ALA A 12 5.99 -3.35 6.81
C ALA A 12 5.28 -4.70 6.63
N LEU A 13 5.37 -5.30 5.45
CA LEU A 13 4.82 -6.63 5.16
C LEU A 13 5.55 -7.74 5.95
N GLU A 14 6.83 -7.56 6.25
CA GLU A 14 7.62 -8.41 7.15
C GLU A 14 7.28 -8.22 8.64
N GLY A 15 6.42 -7.25 8.97
CA GLY A 15 5.93 -7.01 10.33
C GLY A 15 6.72 -5.96 11.13
N LEU A 16 7.61 -5.21 10.48
CA LEU A 16 8.35 -4.13 11.15
C LEU A 16 7.43 -2.95 11.43
N THR A 17 7.65 -2.30 12.57
CA THR A 17 6.93 -1.08 12.95
C THR A 17 7.42 0.13 12.16
N THR A 18 6.56 1.14 12.02
CA THR A 18 6.89 2.44 11.39
C THR A 18 8.19 3.05 11.96
N GLN A 19 8.40 2.94 13.28
CA GLN A 19 9.60 3.48 13.93
C GLN A 19 10.87 2.72 13.52
N GLU A 20 10.81 1.40 13.44
CA GLU A 20 11.93 0.57 13.01
C GLU A 20 12.28 0.80 11.53
N ILE A 21 11.27 0.95 10.68
CA ILE A 21 11.43 1.25 9.26
C ILE A 21 12.08 2.63 9.09
N ALA A 22 11.51 3.66 9.73
CA ALA A 22 12.00 5.04 9.67
C ALA A 22 13.49 5.14 10.03
N ARG A 23 13.91 4.44 11.09
CA ARG A 23 15.32 4.35 11.50
C ARG A 23 16.20 3.69 10.43
N ARG A 24 15.74 2.60 9.80
CA ARG A 24 16.51 1.87 8.77
C ARG A 24 16.69 2.66 7.48
N ILE A 25 15.68 3.43 7.07
CA ILE A 25 15.70 4.16 5.80
C ILE A 25 16.06 5.65 5.95
N TYR A 26 16.39 6.08 7.17
CA TYR A 26 16.72 7.47 7.53
C TYR A 26 15.61 8.47 7.14
N HIS A 27 14.36 8.12 7.46
CA HIS A 27 13.19 8.99 7.31
C HIS A 27 12.57 9.29 8.66
N THR A 28 11.68 10.27 8.72
CA THR A 28 10.87 10.47 9.92
C THR A 28 9.76 9.40 9.98
N PRO A 29 9.33 8.97 11.18
CA PRO A 29 8.22 8.06 11.34
C PRO A 29 6.94 8.54 10.63
N GLU A 30 6.69 9.84 10.61
CA GLU A 30 5.51 10.44 9.96
C GLU A 30 5.56 10.28 8.44
N ALA A 31 6.75 10.41 7.83
CA ALA A 31 6.90 10.20 6.39
C ALA A 31 6.64 8.74 6.01
N VAL A 32 7.14 7.80 6.82
CA VAL A 32 6.89 6.36 6.63
C VAL A 32 5.40 6.05 6.81
N ASP A 33 4.78 6.55 7.89
CA ASP A 33 3.36 6.34 8.17
C ASP A 33 2.48 6.86 7.04
N ASN A 34 2.75 8.06 6.54
CA ASN A 34 2.00 8.64 5.41
C ASN A 34 2.12 7.77 4.15
N TYR A 35 3.31 7.25 3.86
CA TYR A 35 3.52 6.38 2.71
C TYR A 35 2.79 5.04 2.85
N LEU A 36 2.87 4.40 4.03
CA LEU A 36 2.18 3.14 4.30
C LEU A 36 0.66 3.31 4.29
N ARG A 37 0.13 4.43 4.82
CA ARG A 37 -1.30 4.75 4.74
C ARG A 37 -1.79 4.91 3.30
N LEU A 38 -0.97 5.52 2.43
CA LEU A 38 -1.31 5.60 1.01
C LEU A 38 -1.33 4.21 0.38
N PHE A 39 -0.33 3.38 0.67
CA PHE A 39 -0.30 1.99 0.19
C PHE A 39 -1.55 1.21 0.64
N ASP A 40 -1.96 1.34 1.91
CA ASP A 40 -3.17 0.71 2.45
C ASP A 40 -4.44 1.16 1.72
N ARG A 41 -4.55 2.46 1.39
CA ARG A 41 -5.67 2.98 0.60
C ARG A 41 -5.69 2.37 -0.80
N VAL A 42 -4.53 2.28 -1.45
CA VAL A 42 -4.41 1.69 -2.80
C VAL A 42 -4.79 0.21 -2.80
N LEU A 43 -4.36 -0.56 -1.78
CA LEU A 43 -4.76 -1.96 -1.60
C LEU A 43 -6.29 -2.11 -1.55
N LEU A 44 -6.96 -1.29 -0.73
CA LEU A 44 -8.43 -1.34 -0.61
C LEU A 44 -9.11 -0.95 -1.91
N LEU A 45 -8.68 0.14 -2.55
CA LEU A 45 -9.25 0.58 -3.83
C LEU A 45 -9.08 -0.49 -4.92
N ARG A 46 -7.93 -1.18 -4.94
CA ARG A 46 -7.68 -2.28 -5.87
C ARG A 46 -8.58 -3.49 -5.60
N CYS A 47 -8.84 -3.80 -4.34
CA CYS A 47 -9.76 -4.85 -3.92
C CYS A 47 -11.21 -4.56 -4.35
N TYR A 48 -11.61 -3.29 -4.39
CA TYR A 48 -12.90 -2.86 -4.92
C TYR A 48 -12.91 -2.62 -6.43
N HIS A 49 -11.86 -3.03 -7.15
CA HIS A 49 -11.72 -2.89 -8.60
C HIS A 49 -11.91 -1.45 -9.11
N VAL A 50 -11.54 -0.46 -8.28
CA VAL A 50 -11.60 0.96 -8.66
C VAL A 50 -10.59 1.22 -9.77
N PRO A 51 -10.93 1.92 -10.87
CA PRO A 51 -9.97 2.22 -11.92
C PRO A 51 -8.89 3.20 -11.43
N ALA A 52 -7.64 3.03 -11.88
CA ALA A 52 -6.49 3.85 -11.47
C ALA A 52 -6.73 5.37 -11.67
N SER A 53 -7.45 5.76 -12.73
CA SER A 53 -7.84 7.14 -12.99
C SER A 53 -8.72 7.73 -11.87
N ALA A 54 -9.64 6.94 -11.32
CA ALA A 54 -10.46 7.33 -10.18
C ALA A 54 -9.65 7.33 -8.88
N MET A 55 -8.73 6.37 -8.69
CA MET A 55 -7.88 6.32 -7.50
C MET A 55 -7.06 7.60 -7.31
N MET A 56 -6.50 8.15 -8.39
CA MET A 56 -5.78 9.43 -8.33
C MET A 56 -6.68 10.56 -7.83
N ARG A 57 -7.93 10.62 -8.32
CA ARG A 57 -8.90 11.64 -7.90
C ARG A 57 -9.36 11.46 -6.45
N ILE A 58 -9.54 10.22 -6.00
CA ILE A 58 -9.96 9.89 -4.63
C ILE A 58 -8.85 10.21 -3.63
N THR A 59 -7.61 9.90 -3.98
CA THR A 59 -6.47 10.03 -3.05
C THR A 59 -5.80 11.41 -3.10
N GLY A 60 -6.00 12.17 -4.18
CA GLY A 60 -5.39 13.48 -4.37
C GLY A 60 -3.88 13.45 -4.66
N HIS A 61 -3.33 12.28 -4.99
CA HIS A 61 -1.91 12.11 -5.28
C HIS A 61 -1.59 12.14 -6.78
N SER A 62 -0.32 12.39 -7.11
CA SER A 62 0.16 12.39 -8.50
C SER A 62 0.08 11.00 -9.12
N GLN A 63 -0.02 10.98 -10.45
CA GLN A 63 0.02 9.75 -11.23
C GLN A 63 1.26 8.91 -10.95
N SER A 64 2.44 9.54 -10.93
CA SER A 64 3.71 8.85 -10.70
C SER A 64 3.80 8.16 -9.34
N LEU A 65 3.21 8.76 -8.29
CA LEU A 65 3.17 8.15 -6.96
C LEU A 65 2.15 7.01 -6.91
N MET A 66 0.99 7.20 -7.55
CA MET A 66 -0.04 6.16 -7.65
C MET A 66 0.47 4.93 -8.39
N GLU A 67 1.14 5.11 -9.54
CA GLU A 67 1.73 4.02 -10.32
C GLU A 67 2.79 3.24 -9.52
N GLU A 68 3.59 3.93 -8.71
CA GLU A 68 4.55 3.29 -7.82
C GLU A 68 3.86 2.40 -6.78
N HIS A 69 2.80 2.88 -6.13
CA HIS A 69 2.04 2.09 -5.17
C HIS A 69 1.30 0.93 -5.84
N LEU A 70 0.75 1.12 -7.04
CA LEU A 70 0.10 0.05 -7.80
C LEU A 70 1.10 -1.05 -8.17
N ALA A 71 2.30 -0.69 -8.65
CA ALA A 71 3.35 -1.66 -8.96
C ALA A 71 3.79 -2.45 -7.72
N LEU A 72 3.82 -1.81 -6.54
CA LEU A 72 4.05 -2.49 -5.26
C LEU A 72 2.94 -3.49 -4.93
N VAL A 73 1.67 -3.10 -5.11
CA VAL A 73 0.53 -4.00 -4.89
C VAL A 73 0.63 -5.21 -5.83
N GLU A 74 0.83 -4.99 -7.13
CA GLU A 74 0.93 -6.07 -8.12
C GLU A 74 2.12 -7.01 -7.84
N LYS A 75 3.24 -6.47 -7.35
CA LYS A 75 4.41 -7.27 -7.00
C LYS A 75 4.15 -8.19 -5.80
N HIS A 76 3.46 -7.71 -4.77
CA HIS A 76 3.27 -8.46 -3.52
C HIS A 76 1.96 -9.27 -3.50
N PHE A 77 0.99 -8.88 -4.31
CA PHE A 77 -0.34 -9.47 -4.40
C PHE A 77 -0.73 -9.67 -5.87
N PRO A 78 -0.14 -10.68 -6.54
CA PRO A 78 -0.32 -10.90 -7.99
C PRO A 78 -1.74 -11.33 -8.35
N ASP A 79 -2.50 -11.86 -7.40
CA ASP A 79 -3.88 -12.32 -7.57
C ASP A 79 -4.81 -11.77 -6.48
N GLU A 80 -6.10 -11.74 -6.77
CA GLU A 80 -7.14 -11.20 -5.88
C GLU A 80 -7.24 -11.99 -4.56
N GLU A 81 -6.98 -13.31 -4.59
CA GLU A 81 -7.04 -14.16 -3.40
C GLU A 81 -5.97 -13.76 -2.37
N SER A 82 -4.74 -13.54 -2.82
CA SER A 82 -3.62 -13.08 -1.98
C SER A 82 -3.91 -11.73 -1.34
N LEU A 83 -4.49 -10.80 -2.10
CA LEU A 83 -4.88 -9.47 -1.63
C LEU A 83 -6.00 -9.55 -0.57
N VAL A 84 -7.07 -10.27 -0.88
CA VAL A 84 -8.22 -10.47 0.02
C VAL A 84 -7.80 -11.16 1.31
N SER A 85 -6.94 -12.19 1.22
CA SER A 85 -6.40 -12.91 2.37
C SER A 85 -5.58 -11.97 3.28
N TYR A 86 -4.73 -11.13 2.69
CA TYR A 86 -3.95 -10.15 3.44
C TYR A 86 -4.84 -9.11 4.15
N ILE A 87 -5.83 -8.55 3.45
CA ILE A 87 -6.78 -7.59 4.02
C ILE A 87 -7.58 -8.24 5.17
N GLY A 88 -8.02 -9.49 4.99
CA GLY A 88 -8.72 -10.26 6.01
C GLY A 88 -7.89 -10.50 7.28
N LYS A 89 -6.59 -10.82 7.14
CA LYS A 89 -5.67 -10.97 8.28
C LYS A 89 -5.51 -9.69 9.10
N ARG A 90 -5.73 -8.52 8.50
CA ARG A 90 -5.71 -7.22 9.18
C ARG A 90 -7.03 -6.86 9.87
N GLY A 91 -8.00 -7.76 9.87
CA GLY A 91 -9.30 -7.56 10.51
C GLY A 91 -10.27 -6.70 9.71
N ILE A 92 -9.95 -6.36 8.46
CA ILE A 92 -10.84 -5.63 7.57
C ILE A 92 -11.79 -6.63 6.91
N LYS A 93 -13.08 -6.52 7.23
CA LYS A 93 -14.13 -7.31 6.58
C LYS A 93 -14.49 -6.63 5.26
N LEU A 94 -14.21 -7.31 4.16
CA LEU A 94 -14.66 -6.87 2.84
C LEU A 94 -16.14 -7.24 2.68
N GLU A 95 -16.97 -6.25 2.39
CA GLU A 95 -18.34 -6.51 1.96
C GLU A 95 -18.28 -7.14 0.56
N LYS A 96 -18.67 -8.41 0.45
CA LYS A 96 -18.86 -9.04 -0.86
C LYS A 96 -20.07 -8.39 -1.51
N ASN A 97 -19.85 -7.59 -2.55
CA ASN A 97 -20.95 -7.24 -3.46
C ASN A 97 -21.42 -8.55 -4.09
N SER A 98 -22.66 -8.94 -3.74
CA SER A 98 -23.36 -10.10 -4.29
C SER A 98 -23.95 -9.76 -5.67
#